data_AF-A0A0C5E697-F1
#
_entry.id   AF-A0A0C5E697-F1
#
_cell.length_a   1.000
_cell.length_b   1.000
_cell.length_c   1.000
_cell.angle_alpha   90.00
_cell.angle_beta   90.00
_cell.angle_gamma   90.00
#
_symmetry.space_group_name_H-M   'P 1'
#
loop_
_entity.id
_entity.type
_entity.pdbx_description
1 polymer ?
#
loop_
_entity_poly.entity_id
_entity_poly.type
_entity_poly.pdbx_seq_one_letter_code
_entity_poly.pdbx_strand_id
1 'polypeptide(L)'
;MSAPKSLTERVCQAVGFELLALALCTPLLAWIMDRPLVDMGLVTLFIGLVALAWNVVFNALFDRLLKRLALVPNGWTRVAHALLFEGGLVAASVPLIAWWLHVSLLQALILDLGVLLFFLPYTYVYHWVYDLVRERLVAGRALDRAS
;
A
#
# COMPACT_ATOMS: atom_id res chain seq x y z
N MET A 1 -9.77 -23.51 -13.77
CA MET A 1 -8.43 -23.00 -13.42
C MET A 1 -8.23 -21.68 -14.14
N SER A 2 -8.45 -20.56 -13.45
CA SER A 2 -8.45 -19.23 -14.06
C SER A 2 -7.07 -18.90 -14.63
N ALA A 3 -7.00 -18.48 -15.90
CA ALA A 3 -5.76 -18.16 -16.60
C ALA A 3 -4.89 -17.18 -15.79
N PRO A 4 -3.55 -17.36 -15.77
CA PRO A 4 -2.65 -16.48 -15.01
C PRO A 4 -2.82 -15.03 -15.48
N LYS A 5 -3.09 -14.11 -14.55
CA LYS A 5 -3.17 -12.65 -14.80
C LYS A 5 -1.97 -12.22 -15.63
N SER A 6 -2.21 -11.62 -16.80
CA SER A 6 -1.15 -11.12 -17.68
C SER A 6 -0.31 -10.08 -16.93
N LEU A 7 1.00 -10.02 -17.21
CA LEU A 7 1.88 -8.96 -16.70
C LEU A 7 1.31 -7.56 -16.99
N THR A 8 0.64 -7.39 -18.13
CA THR A 8 0.00 -6.13 -18.53
C THR A 8 -1.17 -5.74 -17.61
N GLU A 9 -1.99 -6.71 -17.18
CA GLU A 9 -3.08 -6.45 -16.22
C GLU A 9 -2.53 -6.04 -14.86
N ARG A 10 -1.46 -6.70 -14.40
CA ARG A 10 -0.81 -6.37 -13.12
C ARG A 10 -0.21 -4.97 -13.14
N VAL A 11 0.44 -4.58 -14.24
CA VAL A 11 1.01 -3.25 -14.40
C VAL A 11 -0.08 -2.18 -14.49
N CYS A 12 -1.14 -2.38 -15.28
CA CYS A 12 -2.28 -1.45 -15.31
C CYS A 12 -2.95 -1.29 -13.94
N GLN A 13 -3.09 -2.38 -13.19
CA GLN A 13 -3.63 -2.35 -11.84
C GLN A 13 -2.71 -1.59 -10.88
N ALA A 14 -1.40 -1.83 -10.92
CA ALA A 14 -0.44 -1.14 -10.07
C ALA A 14 -0.39 0.37 -10.40
N VAL A 15 -0.33 0.71 -11.69
CA VAL A 15 -0.30 2.11 -12.15
C VAL A 15 -1.61 2.83 -11.81
N GLY A 16 -2.76 2.19 -11.98
CA GLY A 16 -4.05 2.77 -11.63
C GLY A 16 -4.20 3.00 -10.13
N PHE A 17 -3.69 2.07 -9.33
CA PHE A 17 -3.62 2.22 -7.88
C PHE A 17 -2.72 3.40 -7.48
N GLU A 18 -1.50 3.47 -8.01
CA GLU A 18 -0.59 4.58 -7.71
C GLU A 18 -1.13 5.93 -8.18
N LEU A 19 -1.76 6.01 -9.35
CA LEU A 19 -2.36 7.26 -9.85
C LEU A 19 -3.52 7.74 -8.97
N LEU A 20 -4.40 6.84 -8.52
CA LEU A 20 -5.50 7.19 -7.63
C LEU A 20 -5.00 7.56 -6.24
N ALA A 21 -3.99 6.85 -5.72
CA ALA A 21 -3.34 7.19 -4.47
C ALA A 21 -2.70 8.58 -4.55
N LEU A 22 -1.99 8.90 -5.64
CA LEU A 22 -1.45 10.24 -5.88
C LEU A 22 -2.57 11.28 -5.96
N ALA A 23 -3.64 11.01 -6.70
CA ALA A 23 -4.74 11.95 -6.89
C ALA A 23 -5.47 12.29 -5.58
N LEU A 24 -5.48 11.38 -4.60
CA LEU A 24 -6.14 11.57 -3.30
C LEU A 24 -5.18 12.09 -2.22
N CYS A 25 -4.01 11.47 -2.07
CA CYS A 25 -3.06 11.81 -1.03
C CYS A 25 -2.33 13.14 -1.30
N THR A 26 -2.01 13.45 -2.57
CA THR A 26 -1.30 14.70 -2.92
C THR A 26 -2.06 15.95 -2.50
N PRO A 27 -3.36 16.15 -2.86
CA PRO A 27 -4.10 17.34 -2.44
C PRO A 27 -4.37 17.35 -0.95
N LEU A 28 -4.60 16.18 -0.33
CA LEU A 28 -4.80 16.08 1.12
C LEU A 28 -3.54 16.53 1.89
N LEU A 29 -2.37 16.01 1.52
CA LEU A 29 -1.09 16.37 2.14
C LEU A 29 -0.72 17.81 1.85
N ALA A 30 -0.93 18.29 0.62
CA ALA A 30 -0.70 19.69 0.26
C ALA A 30 -1.57 20.65 1.09
N TRP A 31 -2.82 20.29 1.35
CA TRP A 31 -3.73 21.08 2.17
C TRP A 31 -3.32 21.07 3.66
N ILE A 32 -2.92 19.92 4.21
CA ILE A 32 -2.51 19.82 5.62
C ILE A 32 -1.16 20.51 5.86
N MET A 33 -0.23 20.41 4.90
CA MET A 33 1.14 20.92 5.04
C MET A 33 1.34 22.33 4.49
N ASP A 34 0.34 22.90 3.80
CA ASP A 34 0.40 24.20 3.12
C ASP A 34 1.60 24.31 2.16
N ARG A 35 1.74 23.31 1.27
CA ARG A 35 2.88 23.15 0.36
C ARG A 35 2.43 22.95 -1.10
N PRO A 36 3.32 23.19 -2.07
CA PRO A 36 3.01 22.97 -3.48
C PRO A 36 2.57 21.52 -3.76
N LEU A 37 1.52 21.37 -4.56
CA LEU A 37 0.99 20.05 -4.98
C LEU A 37 2.05 19.18 -5.66
N VAL A 38 2.93 19.78 -6.46
CA VAL A 38 3.97 19.03 -7.20
C VAL A 38 4.98 18.39 -6.23
N ASP A 39 5.44 19.15 -5.24
CA ASP A 39 6.38 18.66 -4.23
C ASP A 39 5.73 17.55 -3.39
N MET A 40 4.47 17.73 -3.00
CA MET A 40 3.72 16.73 -2.24
C MET A 40 3.44 15.46 -3.04
N GLY A 41 3.25 15.56 -4.36
CA GLY A 41 3.09 14.41 -5.24
C GLY A 41 4.35 13.55 -5.30
N LEU A 42 5.53 14.19 -5.44
CA LEU A 42 6.82 13.53 -5.41
C LEU A 42 7.08 12.85 -4.05
N VAL A 43 6.77 13.53 -2.96
CA VAL A 43 6.90 12.98 -1.60
C VAL A 43 6.00 11.77 -1.39
N THR A 44 4.73 11.88 -1.81
CA THR A 44 3.76 10.78 -1.73
C THR A 44 4.24 9.57 -2.52
N LEU A 45 4.75 9.78 -3.72
CA LEU A 45 5.32 8.71 -4.56
C LEU A 45 6.53 8.05 -3.88
N PHE A 46 7.46 8.86 -3.35
CA PHE A 46 8.66 8.37 -2.70
C PHE A 46 8.36 7.57 -1.42
N ILE A 47 7.46 8.09 -0.57
CA ILE A 47 7.01 7.39 0.63
C ILE A 47 6.29 6.10 0.26
N GLY A 48 5.44 6.11 -0.77
CA GLY A 48 4.78 4.91 -1.29
C GLY A 48 5.77 3.84 -1.75
N LEU A 49 6.81 4.22 -2.49
CA LEU A 49 7.88 3.32 -2.92
C LEU A 49 8.66 2.73 -1.74
N VAL A 50 9.01 3.56 -0.75
CA VAL A 50 9.69 3.11 0.47
C VAL A 50 8.80 2.15 1.26
N ALA A 51 7.50 2.44 1.39
CA ALA A 51 6.55 1.56 2.07
C ALA A 51 6.38 0.22 1.34
N LEU A 52 6.29 0.23 0.01
CA LEU A 52 6.24 -1.00 -0.80
C LEU A 52 7.53 -1.82 -0.66
N ALA A 53 8.69 -1.17 -0.73
CA ALA A 53 9.98 -1.81 -0.53
C ALA A 53 10.08 -2.42 0.89
N TRP A 54 9.69 -1.67 1.92
CA TRP A 54 9.64 -2.14 3.30
C TRP A 54 8.74 -3.36 3.44
N ASN A 55 7.56 -3.34 2.83
CA ASN A 55 6.62 -4.45 2.86
C ASN A 55 7.22 -5.73 2.28
N VAL A 56 7.86 -5.64 1.11
CA VAL A 56 8.54 -6.79 0.50
C VAL A 56 9.71 -7.29 1.36
N VAL A 57 10.56 -6.38 1.84
CA VAL A 57 11.74 -6.72 2.67
C VAL A 57 11.32 -7.37 3.98
N PHE A 58 10.33 -6.79 4.67
CA PHE A 58 9.84 -7.28 5.94
C PHE A 58 9.17 -8.65 5.79
N ASN A 59 8.27 -8.82 4.81
CA ASN A 59 7.65 -10.11 4.54
C ASN A 59 8.71 -11.19 4.25
N ALA A 60 9.73 -10.87 3.45
CA ALA A 60 10.80 -11.80 3.14
C ALA A 60 11.66 -12.16 4.37
N LEU A 61 11.96 -11.19 5.23
CA LEU A 61 12.69 -11.42 6.49
C LEU A 61 11.87 -12.27 7.46
N PHE A 62 10.59 -11.94 7.62
CA PHE A 62 9.69 -12.64 8.54
C PHE A 62 9.45 -14.08 8.08
N ASP A 63 9.23 -14.32 6.79
CA ASP A 63 9.11 -15.67 6.24
C ASP A 63 10.38 -16.50 6.44
N ARG A 64 11.55 -15.89 6.24
CA ARG A 64 12.83 -16.56 6.51
C ARG A 64 13.00 -16.88 7.99
N LEU A 65 12.60 -15.97 8.87
CA LEU A 65 12.67 -16.16 10.32
C LEU A 65 11.73 -17.27 10.77
N LEU A 66 10.49 -17.29 10.27
CA LEU A 66 9.48 -18.30 10.57
C LEU A 66 9.96 -19.69 10.15
N LYS A 67 10.55 -19.79 8.94
CA LYS A 67 11.17 -21.03 8.44
C LYS A 67 12.37 -21.47 9.27
N ARG A 68 13.23 -20.53 9.67
CA ARG A 68 14.42 -20.83 10.50
C ARG A 68 14.06 -21.28 11.91
N LEU A 69 13.01 -20.71 12.49
CA LEU A 69 12.56 -21.01 13.85
C LEU A 69 11.51 -22.15 13.90
N ALA A 70 11.14 -22.72 12.76
CA ALA A 70 10.08 -23.73 12.62
C ALA A 70 8.78 -23.34 13.35
N LEU A 71 8.46 -22.05 13.35
CA LEU A 71 7.31 -21.52 14.08
C LEU A 71 6.02 -21.86 13.35
N VAL A 72 5.03 -22.37 14.10
CA VAL A 72 3.71 -22.63 13.55
C VAL A 72 2.98 -21.30 13.35
N PRO A 73 2.39 -21.03 12.16
CA PRO A 73 1.55 -19.87 11.94
C PRO A 73 0.27 -19.99 12.78
N ASN A 74 0.27 -19.30 13.92
CA ASN A 74 -0.80 -19.21 14.91
C ASN A 74 -1.28 -17.75 15.03
N GLY A 75 -2.39 -17.52 15.75
CA GLY A 75 -2.90 -16.16 15.97
C GLY A 75 -1.85 -15.21 16.57
N TRP A 76 -1.03 -15.70 17.51
CA TRP A 76 0.05 -14.93 18.12
C TRP A 76 1.16 -14.54 17.14
N THR A 77 1.55 -15.41 16.21
CA THR A 77 2.55 -15.07 15.20
C THR A 77 2.03 -14.03 14.22
N ARG A 78 0.71 -13.98 13.95
CA ARG A 78 0.09 -12.90 13.15
C ARG A 78 0.08 -11.57 13.90
N VAL A 79 -0.21 -11.56 15.20
CA VAL A 79 -0.14 -10.36 16.04
C VAL A 79 1.30 -9.85 16.13
N ALA A 80 2.27 -10.73 16.38
CA ALA A 80 3.69 -10.37 16.39
C ALA A 80 4.14 -9.83 15.03
N HIS A 81 3.70 -10.45 13.94
CA HIS A 81 3.96 -9.98 12.58
C HIS A 81 3.43 -8.55 12.37
N ALA A 82 2.16 -8.31 12.72
CA ALA A 82 1.55 -6.99 12.59
C ALA A 82 2.26 -5.94 13.45
N LEU A 83 2.57 -6.26 14.71
CA LEU A 83 3.27 -5.34 15.61
C LEU A 83 4.69 -5.02 15.16
N LEU A 84 5.46 -6.01 14.68
CA LEU A 84 6.80 -5.75 14.14
C LEU A 84 6.74 -5.02 12.80
N PHE A 85 5.76 -5.33 11.96
CA PHE A 85 5.58 -4.66 10.67
C PHE A 85 5.30 -3.18 10.89
N GLU A 86 4.25 -2.90 11.66
CA GLU A 86 3.77 -1.55 11.93
C GLU A 86 4.80 -0.77 12.74
N GLY A 87 5.34 -1.36 13.80
CA GLY A 87 6.36 -0.73 14.63
C GLY A 87 7.64 -0.45 13.86
N GLY A 88 8.08 -1.37 13.01
CA GLY A 88 9.25 -1.17 12.16
C GLY A 88 9.04 -0.12 11.08
N LEU A 89 7.84 -0.11 10.47
CA LEU A 89 7.45 0.89 9.48
C LEU A 89 7.43 2.28 10.12
N VAL A 90 6.70 2.46 11.23
CA VAL A 90 6.62 3.72 11.99
C VAL A 90 8.00 4.20 12.43
N ALA A 91 8.86 3.31 12.93
CA ALA A 91 10.21 3.67 13.36
C ALA A 91 11.09 4.17 12.20
N ALA A 92 10.84 3.74 10.96
CA ALA A 92 11.57 4.17 9.77
C ALA A 92 10.90 5.37 9.06
N SER A 93 9.57 5.37 8.94
CA SER A 93 8.79 6.39 8.24
C SER A 93 8.70 7.68 9.03
N VAL A 94 8.44 7.63 10.34
CA VAL A 94 8.23 8.83 11.16
C VAL A 94 9.46 9.75 11.20
N PRO A 95 10.70 9.27 11.45
CA PRO A 95 11.87 10.13 11.40
C PRO A 95 12.13 10.70 10.00
N LEU A 96 11.88 9.90 8.96
CA LEU A 96 12.03 10.33 7.57
C LEU A 96 11.04 11.44 7.21
N ILE A 97 9.77 11.28 7.56
CA ILE A 97 8.69 12.27 7.34
C ILE A 97 8.98 13.53 8.16
N ALA A 98 9.34 13.39 9.44
CA ALA A 98 9.68 14.51 10.31
C ALA A 98 10.85 15.33 9.77
N TRP A 99 11.91 14.65 9.31
CA TRP A 99 13.06 15.29 8.69
C TRP A 99 12.71 15.97 7.37
N TRP A 100 11.95 15.29 6.50
CA TRP A 100 11.61 15.80 5.17
C TRP A 100 10.66 17.01 5.21
N LEU A 101 9.63 16.94 6.05
CA LEU A 101 8.61 17.99 6.17
C LEU A 101 8.97 19.06 7.20
N HIS A 102 10.09 18.90 7.92
CA HIS A 102 10.50 19.75 9.04
C HIS A 102 9.41 19.89 10.11
N VAL A 103 8.70 18.79 10.40
CA VAL A 103 7.64 18.73 11.40
C VAL A 103 8.09 17.97 12.64
N SER A 104 7.36 18.13 13.74
CA SER A 104 7.63 17.36 14.96
C SER A 104 7.41 15.85 14.75
N LEU A 105 8.11 15.01 15.50
CA LEU A 105 7.92 13.54 15.47
C LEU A 105 6.45 13.15 15.74
N LEU A 106 5.76 13.88 16.62
CA LEU A 106 4.36 13.63 16.92
C LEU A 106 3.45 13.96 15.72
N GLN A 107 3.69 15.08 15.03
CA GLN A 107 2.96 15.41 13.80
C GLN A 107 3.23 14.39 12.70
N ALA A 108 4.47 13.96 12.53
CA ALA A 108 4.84 12.92 11.57
C ALA A 108 4.16 11.59 11.90
N LEU A 109 4.08 11.20 13.18
CA LEU A 109 3.36 10.01 13.64
C LEU A 109 1.86 10.10 13.34
N ILE A 110 1.22 11.23 13.63
CA ILE A 110 -0.21 11.44 13.34
C ILE A 110 -0.46 11.38 11.82
N LEU A 111 0.44 11.98 11.03
CA LEU A 111 0.35 11.97 9.57
C LEU A 111 0.52 10.56 9.01
N ASP A 112 1.51 9.80 9.47
CA ASP A 112 1.76 8.42 9.10
C ASP A 112 0.55 7.52 9.42
N LEU A 113 0.00 7.64 10.64
CA LEU A 113 -1.18 6.90 11.07
C LEU A 113 -2.43 7.29 10.27
N GLY A 114 -2.59 8.58 9.95
CA GLY A 114 -3.70 9.08 9.13
C GLY A 114 -3.64 8.57 7.70
N VAL A 115 -2.45 8.56 7.09
CA VAL A 115 -2.22 8.00 5.76
C VAL A 115 -2.47 6.49 5.77
N LEU A 116 -1.97 5.77 6.76
CA LEU A 116 -2.22 4.32 6.93
C LEU A 116 -3.71 4.01 7.04
N LEU A 117 -4.43 4.71 7.93
CA LEU A 117 -5.87 4.56 8.13
C LEU A 117 -6.68 4.90 6.88
N PHE A 118 -6.19 5.81 6.03
CA PHE A 118 -6.79 6.12 4.74
C PHE A 118 -6.50 5.04 3.69
N PHE A 119 -5.26 4.54 3.65
CA PHE A 119 -4.82 3.53 2.67
C PHE A 119 -5.49 2.18 2.87
N LEU A 120 -5.81 1.79 4.11
CA LEU A 120 -6.50 0.53 4.44
C LEU A 120 -7.85 0.36 3.71
N PRO A 121 -8.85 1.23 3.92
CA PRO A 121 -10.12 1.16 3.22
C PRO A 121 -9.96 1.46 1.73
N TYR A 122 -9.06 2.37 1.36
CA TYR A 122 -8.77 2.68 -0.04
C TYR A 122 -8.31 1.44 -0.82
N THR A 123 -7.33 0.70 -0.30
CA THR A 123 -6.80 -0.52 -0.92
C THR A 123 -7.88 -1.59 -1.03
N TYR A 124 -8.71 -1.74 0.01
CA TYR A 124 -9.83 -2.67 -0.02
C TYR A 124 -10.84 -2.33 -1.11
N VAL A 125 -11.28 -1.07 -1.19
CA VAL A 125 -12.24 -0.61 -2.22
C VAL A 125 -11.65 -0.75 -3.61
N TYR A 126 -10.38 -0.37 -3.81
CA TYR A 126 -9.72 -0.49 -5.12
C TYR A 126 -9.65 -1.95 -5.59
N HIS A 127 -9.22 -2.87 -4.72
CA HIS A 127 -9.22 -4.29 -5.05
C HIS A 127 -10.62 -4.83 -5.35
N TRP A 128 -11.62 -4.43 -4.55
CA TRP A 128 -13.01 -4.85 -4.77
C TRP A 128 -13.57 -4.35 -6.11
N VAL A 129 -13.37 -3.07 -6.44
CA VAL A 129 -13.79 -2.50 -7.73
C VAL A 129 -13.08 -3.18 -8.89
N TYR A 130 -11.77 -3.43 -8.77
CA TYR A 130 -11.01 -4.12 -9.80
C TYR A 130 -11.53 -5.54 -10.05
N ASP A 131 -11.83 -6.28 -8.98
CA ASP A 131 -12.39 -7.64 -9.08
C ASP A 131 -13.79 -7.61 -9.72
N LEU A 132 -14.63 -6.62 -9.40
CA LEU A 132 -15.96 -6.43 -10.00
C LEU A 132 -15.88 -6.10 -11.51
N VAL A 133 -14.95 -5.22 -11.91
CA VAL A 133 -14.71 -4.90 -13.33
C VAL A 133 -14.20 -6.13 -14.08
N ARG A 134 -13.29 -6.89 -13.46
CA ARG A 134 -12.76 -8.11 -14.04
C ARG A 134 -13.83 -9.18 -14.21
N GLU A 135 -14.69 -9.39 -13.22
CA GLU A 135 -15.83 -10.30 -13.34
C GLU A 135 -16.75 -9.91 -14.50
N ARG A 136 -17.05 -8.61 -14.66
CA ARG A 136 -17.87 -8.12 -15.78
C ARG A 136 -17.21 -8.33 -17.15
N LEU A 137 -15.90 -8.07 -17.27
CA LEU A 137 -15.16 -8.27 -18.52
C LEU A 137 -15.02 -9.75 -18.90
N VAL A 138 -14.88 -10.64 -17.91
CA VAL A 138 -14.83 -12.09 -18.13
C VAL A 138 -16.23 -12.63 -18.47
N ALA A 139 -17.29 -12.15 -17.81
CA ALA A 139 -18.67 -12.52 -18.12
C ALA A 139 -19.11 -12.07 -19.52
N GLY A 140 -18.69 -10.89 -19.97
CA GLY A 140 -18.96 -10.40 -21.32
C GLY A 140 -18.31 -11.25 -22.41
N ARG A 141 -17.07 -11.73 -22.20
CA ARG A 141 -16.37 -12.61 -23.16
C ARG A 141 -16.94 -14.04 -23.23
N ALA A 142 -17.67 -14.49 -22.21
CA ALA A 142 -18.34 -15.79 -22.22
C ALA A 142 -19.61 -15.77 -23.09
N LEU A 143 -20.30 -14.63 -23.17
CA LEU A 143 -21.47 -14.44 -24.02
C LEU A 143 -21.09 -14.32 -25.50
N ASP A 144 -20.02 -13.58 -25.83
CA ASP A 144 -19.52 -13.42 -27.21
C ASP A 144 -18.96 -14.73 -27.83
N ARG A 145 -18.60 -15.73 -27.03
CA ARG A 145 -18.16 -17.05 -27.52
C ARG A 145 -19.29 -18.07 -27.67
N ALA A 146 -20.47 -17.75 -27.14
CA ALA A 146 -21.66 -18.61 -27.18
C ALA A 146 -22.64 -18.20 -28.30
N SER A 147 -22.39 -17.08 -28.99
CA SER A 147 -23.07 -16.61 -30.20
C SER A 147 -22.26 -16.91 -31.45
#